data_AF-A0A4R3HSY0-F1
#
_entry.id   AF-A0A4R3HSY0-F1
#
_cell.length_a   1.000
_cell.length_b   1.000
_cell.length_c   1.000
_cell.angle_alpha   90.00
_cell.angle_beta   90.00
_cell.angle_gamma   90.00
#
_symmetry.space_group_name_H-M   'P 1'
#
loop_
_entity.id
_entity.type
_entity.pdbx_description
1 polymer ?
#
loop_
_entity_poly.entity_id
_entity_poly.type
_entity_poly.pdbx_seq_one_letter_code
_entity_poly.pdbx_strand_id
1 'polypeptide(L)'
;MRKFLVMLLATIVLMPATAATLDEDVARYIQIFNSDTHAHQEAVESLAWMGLSDTRLFDVIERRVKDEADRFRNNKDEKNRVARYIRALGFSGQSKYEPTIRQYLADRTYERYAKTALEDMDDYRKWNPIISNRASFDPRYSDDVNRVMNMLKSDDPLLKRVAAKRIYFAHQDDVLLELLAKDLKAAYPKADTTYSDATSWMVKALGNAKNPKYRPLIQEIAGNSRDSKVASYAKKALESF
;
A
#
# COMPACT_ATOMS: atom_id res chain seq x y z
N MET A 1 -17.04 53.52 -42.70
CA MET A 1 -15.96 52.95 -41.87
C MET A 1 -16.43 51.62 -41.29
N ARG A 2 -15.86 50.51 -41.79
CA ARG A 2 -16.17 49.11 -41.40
C ARG A 2 -15.47 48.80 -40.07
N LYS A 3 -16.22 48.38 -39.03
CA LYS A 3 -15.63 47.82 -37.80
C LYS A 3 -15.52 46.30 -37.97
N PHE A 4 -14.30 45.78 -37.97
CA PHE A 4 -14.00 44.35 -37.97
C PHE A 4 -14.29 43.77 -36.58
N LEU A 5 -15.11 42.71 -36.54
CA LEU A 5 -15.30 41.86 -35.37
C LEU A 5 -14.25 40.74 -35.45
N VAL A 6 -13.25 40.78 -34.57
CA VAL A 6 -12.27 39.69 -34.43
C VAL A 6 -12.84 38.70 -33.42
N MET A 7 -13.23 37.52 -33.91
CA MET A 7 -13.65 36.39 -33.10
C MET A 7 -12.40 35.64 -32.67
N LEU A 8 -12.03 35.71 -31.39
CA LEU A 8 -10.88 34.99 -30.84
C LEU A 8 -11.31 33.53 -30.58
N LEU A 9 -10.87 32.61 -31.44
CA LEU A 9 -11.07 31.17 -31.27
C LEU A 9 -10.10 30.68 -30.19
N ALA A 10 -10.60 30.38 -28.99
CA ALA A 10 -9.81 29.77 -27.93
C ALA A 10 -9.59 28.29 -28.26
N THR A 11 -8.44 27.96 -28.83
CA THR A 11 -7.95 26.57 -28.90
C THR A 11 -7.61 26.08 -27.51
N ILE A 12 -8.50 25.25 -26.93
CA ILE A 12 -8.19 24.43 -25.77
C ILE A 12 -7.22 23.34 -26.24
N VAL A 13 -5.93 23.53 -25.93
CA VAL A 13 -4.94 22.46 -26.08
C VAL A 13 -5.24 21.45 -24.98
N LEU A 14 -5.92 20.35 -25.32
CA LEU A 14 -5.93 19.15 -24.48
C LEU A 14 -4.49 18.63 -24.46
N MET A 15 -3.72 19.00 -23.45
CA MET A 15 -2.48 18.30 -23.18
C MET A 15 -2.85 16.90 -22.69
N PRO A 16 -2.36 15.82 -23.33
CA PRO A 16 -2.56 14.49 -22.80
C PRO A 16 -1.91 14.46 -21.42
N ALA A 17 -2.69 14.09 -20.39
CA ALA A 17 -2.14 13.82 -19.08
C ALA A 17 -1.14 12.68 -19.24
N THR A 18 0.15 13.01 -19.18
CA THR A 18 1.21 12.00 -19.18
C THR A 18 1.03 11.14 -17.95
N ALA A 19 1.01 9.82 -18.13
CA ALA A 19 0.93 8.89 -17.00
C ALA A 19 2.08 9.18 -16.03
N ALA A 20 1.77 9.24 -14.73
CA ALA A 20 2.76 9.60 -13.73
C ALA A 20 3.97 8.65 -13.81
N THR A 21 5.18 9.15 -13.57
CA THR A 21 6.39 8.33 -13.57
C THR A 21 6.79 7.90 -12.15
N LEU A 22 7.65 6.89 -12.04
CA LEU A 22 8.22 6.51 -10.74
C LEU A 22 9.06 7.65 -10.14
N ASP A 23 9.77 8.41 -10.99
CA ASP A 23 10.55 9.56 -10.57
C ASP A 23 9.65 10.69 -10.05
N GLU A 24 8.49 10.92 -10.68
CA GLU A 24 7.49 11.88 -10.20
C GLU A 24 6.89 11.49 -8.84
N ASP A 25 6.63 10.20 -8.61
CA ASP A 25 6.23 9.73 -7.27
C ASP A 25 7.33 10.04 -6.25
N VAL A 26 8.58 9.69 -6.55
CA VAL A 26 9.73 9.95 -5.67
C VAL A 26 9.85 11.45 -5.38
N ALA A 27 9.78 12.30 -6.40
CA ALA A 27 9.84 13.75 -6.25
C ALA A 27 8.71 14.28 -5.36
N ARG A 28 7.48 13.77 -5.53
CA ARG A 28 6.32 14.14 -4.71
C ARG A 28 6.56 13.81 -3.24
N TYR A 29 7.04 12.61 -2.92
CA TYR A 29 7.33 12.26 -1.52
C TYR A 29 8.51 13.02 -0.94
N ILE A 30 9.55 13.31 -1.73
CA ILE A 30 10.65 14.18 -1.30
C ILE A 30 10.12 15.57 -0.95
N GLN A 31 9.22 16.13 -1.77
CA GLN A 31 8.59 17.42 -1.48
C GLN A 31 7.79 17.36 -0.18
N ILE A 32 6.93 16.33 -0.01
CA ILE A 32 6.15 16.14 1.22
C ILE A 32 7.08 16.06 2.44
N PHE A 33 8.11 15.22 2.40
CA PHE A 33 9.03 15.09 3.54
C PHE A 33 9.98 16.26 3.73
N ASN A 34 9.99 17.26 2.85
CA ASN A 34 10.71 18.51 3.08
C ASN A 34 9.78 19.66 3.51
N SER A 35 8.46 19.48 3.48
CA SER A 35 7.48 20.48 3.92
C SER A 35 7.19 20.40 5.42
N ASP A 36 6.13 21.10 5.84
CA ASP A 36 5.57 20.97 7.18
C ASP A 36 5.07 19.53 7.44
N THR A 37 4.89 19.22 8.71
CA THR A 37 4.70 17.84 9.15
C THR A 37 3.27 17.32 9.01
N HIS A 38 2.31 18.12 8.54
CA HIS A 38 0.90 17.75 8.52
C HIS A 38 0.63 16.52 7.64
N ALA A 39 1.24 16.46 6.47
CA ALA A 39 1.07 15.36 5.52
C ALA A 39 1.97 14.14 5.78
N HIS A 40 2.95 14.26 6.69
CA HIS A 40 3.98 13.22 6.87
C HIS A 40 3.41 11.88 7.35
N GLN A 41 2.37 11.89 8.18
CA GLN A 41 1.81 10.65 8.71
C GLN A 41 1.21 9.80 7.58
N GLU A 42 0.34 10.41 6.78
CA GLU A 42 -0.30 9.75 5.63
C GLU A 42 0.76 9.32 4.60
N ALA A 43 1.74 10.19 4.34
CA ALA A 43 2.83 9.88 3.44
C ALA A 43 3.62 8.64 3.88
N VAL A 44 4.01 8.56 5.16
CA VAL A 44 4.71 7.37 5.70
C VAL A 44 3.86 6.11 5.57
N GLU A 45 2.59 6.18 5.95
CA GLU A 45 1.69 5.04 5.85
C GLU A 45 1.60 4.56 4.40
N SER A 46 1.52 5.48 3.45
CA SER A 46 1.42 5.15 2.03
C SER A 46 2.64 4.46 1.44
N LEU A 47 3.85 4.72 1.95
CA LEU A 47 5.07 4.06 1.46
C LEU A 47 5.00 2.53 1.53
N ALA A 48 4.20 1.96 2.43
CA ALA A 48 3.96 0.53 2.56
C ALA A 48 3.30 -0.13 1.33
N TRP A 49 2.76 0.65 0.39
CA TRP A 49 2.10 0.12 -0.81
C TRP A 49 2.38 0.93 -2.08
N MET A 50 3.37 1.83 -2.05
CA MET A 50 3.77 2.59 -3.24
C MET A 50 4.85 1.90 -4.07
N GLY A 51 5.61 0.99 -3.46
CA GLY A 51 6.69 0.26 -4.12
C GLY A 51 7.95 1.10 -4.37
N LEU A 52 8.19 2.12 -3.55
CA LEU A 52 9.32 3.04 -3.69
C LEU A 52 10.55 2.50 -2.97
N SER A 53 11.71 2.59 -3.62
CA SER A 53 13.02 2.21 -3.06
C SER A 53 14.13 3.20 -3.44
N ASP A 54 13.78 4.43 -3.84
CA ASP A 54 14.79 5.42 -4.26
C ASP A 54 15.51 6.04 -3.05
N THR A 55 16.84 5.98 -3.04
CA THR A 55 17.65 6.53 -1.94
C THR A 55 17.43 8.02 -1.72
N ARG A 56 17.14 8.81 -2.75
CA ARG A 56 16.88 10.25 -2.63
C ARG A 56 15.71 10.54 -1.68
N LEU A 57 14.71 9.68 -1.68
CA LEU A 57 13.56 9.76 -0.77
C LEU A 57 13.92 9.30 0.64
N PHE A 58 14.45 8.08 0.77
CA PHE A 58 14.67 7.50 2.08
C PHE A 58 15.84 8.17 2.84
N ASP A 59 16.76 8.85 2.15
CA ASP A 59 17.79 9.69 2.78
C ASP A 59 17.17 10.92 3.47
N VAL A 60 16.09 11.49 2.92
CA VAL A 60 15.35 12.58 3.58
C VAL A 60 14.69 12.08 4.87
N ILE A 61 14.08 10.89 4.82
CA ILE A 61 13.45 10.26 5.98
C ILE A 61 14.49 9.90 7.04
N GLU A 62 15.63 9.34 6.62
CA GLU A 62 16.73 8.96 7.52
C GLU A 62 17.30 10.18 8.25
N ARG A 63 17.51 11.29 7.51
CA ARG A 63 17.95 12.56 8.11
C ARG A 63 16.96 13.04 9.17
N ARG A 64 15.65 13.00 8.90
CA ARG A 64 14.64 13.34 9.91
C ARG A 64 14.71 12.46 11.14
N VAL A 65 14.90 11.15 10.98
CA VAL A 65 15.09 10.25 12.14
C VAL A 65 16.27 10.71 13.00
N LYS A 66 17.42 10.98 12.38
CA LYS A 66 18.65 11.40 13.07
C LYS A 66 18.49 12.76 13.76
N ASP A 67 17.81 13.72 13.13
CA ASP A 67 17.64 15.08 13.65
C ASP A 67 16.54 15.20 14.72
N GLU A 68 15.50 14.36 14.63
CA GLU A 68 14.26 14.54 15.41
C GLU A 68 14.12 13.56 16.59
N ALA A 69 14.76 12.38 16.57
CA ALA A 69 14.49 11.30 17.52
C ALA A 69 14.72 11.67 18.99
N ASP A 70 15.83 12.34 19.30
CA ASP A 70 16.13 12.78 20.67
C ASP A 70 15.41 14.08 21.01
N ARG A 71 15.35 15.02 20.05
CA ARG A 71 14.72 16.33 20.22
C ARG A 71 13.26 16.23 20.65
N PHE A 72 12.51 15.30 20.06
CA PHE A 72 11.07 15.19 20.25
C PHE A 72 10.63 14.05 21.17
N ARG A 73 11.56 13.40 21.86
CA ARG A 73 11.31 12.25 22.74
C ARG A 73 10.20 12.50 23.78
N ASN A 74 10.04 13.73 24.24
CA ASN A 74 9.07 14.11 25.27
C ASN A 74 7.73 14.63 24.71
N ASN A 75 7.61 14.84 23.40
CA ASN A 75 6.35 15.22 22.75
C ASN A 75 5.71 13.98 22.14
N LYS A 76 4.48 13.63 22.58
CA LYS A 76 3.81 12.39 22.19
C LYS A 76 3.61 12.28 20.66
N ASP A 77 3.13 13.32 20.02
CA ASP A 77 2.75 13.28 18.60
C ASP A 77 3.99 13.30 17.71
N GLU A 78 4.95 14.15 18.04
CA GLU A 78 6.24 14.25 17.35
C GLU A 78 7.04 12.94 17.48
N LYS A 79 7.11 12.36 18.69
CA LYS A 79 7.74 11.06 18.94
C LYS A 79 7.08 9.94 18.13
N ASN A 80 5.75 9.93 18.04
CA ASN A 80 5.02 8.95 17.23
C ASN A 80 5.34 9.11 15.73
N ARG A 81 5.52 10.34 15.26
CA ARG A 81 5.93 10.60 13.88
C ARG A 81 7.34 10.07 13.61
N VAL A 82 8.30 10.29 14.51
CA VAL A 82 9.66 9.74 14.37
C VAL A 82 9.66 8.22 14.39
N ALA A 83 8.90 7.59 15.29
CA ALA A 83 8.69 6.15 15.29
C ALA A 83 8.19 5.62 13.93
N ARG A 84 7.28 6.36 13.28
CA ARG A 84 6.78 6.03 11.94
C ARG A 84 7.86 6.23 10.86
N TYR A 85 8.74 7.23 10.97
CA TYR A 85 9.89 7.34 10.05
C TYR A 85 10.85 6.16 10.17
N ILE A 86 11.15 5.71 11.38
CA ILE A 86 11.96 4.48 11.60
C ILE A 86 11.29 3.30 10.90
N ARG A 87 9.97 3.18 11.01
CA ARG A 87 9.20 2.16 10.29
C ARG A 87 9.30 2.30 8.77
N ALA A 88 9.22 3.53 8.26
CA ALA A 88 9.29 3.84 6.84
C ALA A 88 10.63 3.45 6.22
N LEU A 89 11.74 3.58 6.95
CA LEU A 89 13.05 3.13 6.47
C LEU A 89 13.04 1.63 6.12
N GLY A 90 12.26 0.81 6.85
CA GLY A 90 12.07 -0.61 6.53
C GLY A 90 11.38 -0.83 5.17
N PHE A 91 10.40 0.02 4.81
CA PHE A 91 9.69 -0.06 3.53
C PHE A 91 10.58 0.19 2.31
N SER A 92 11.77 0.77 2.50
CA SER A 92 12.74 0.92 1.42
C SER A 92 13.26 -0.42 0.88
N GLY A 93 13.34 -1.45 1.73
CA GLY A 93 14.01 -2.72 1.45
C GLY A 93 15.53 -2.63 1.28
N GLN A 94 16.15 -1.48 1.56
CA GLN A 94 17.56 -1.22 1.27
C GLN A 94 18.45 -1.36 2.50
N SER A 95 19.44 -2.26 2.44
CA SER A 95 20.38 -2.53 3.54
C SER A 95 21.14 -1.28 4.02
N LYS A 96 21.26 -0.25 3.18
CA LYS A 96 21.82 1.08 3.53
C LYS A 96 21.26 1.63 4.84
N TYR A 97 19.96 1.44 5.12
CA TYR A 97 19.31 2.03 6.29
C TYR A 97 19.33 1.13 7.54
N GLU A 98 19.79 -0.12 7.43
CA GLU A 98 19.89 -1.02 8.58
C GLU A 98 20.71 -0.44 9.73
N PRO A 99 21.89 0.17 9.53
CA PRO A 99 22.69 0.72 10.63
C PRO A 99 21.91 1.77 11.44
N THR A 100 21.18 2.65 10.77
CA THR A 100 20.35 3.67 11.42
C THR A 100 19.19 3.04 12.18
N ILE A 101 18.48 2.07 11.59
CA ILE A 101 17.38 1.38 12.28
C ILE A 101 17.89 0.64 13.53
N ARG A 102 19.06 -0.02 13.44
CA ARG A 102 19.64 -0.80 14.54
C ARG A 102 20.01 0.04 15.76
N GLN A 103 20.31 1.33 15.60
CA GLN A 103 20.59 2.24 16.72
C GLN A 103 19.42 2.30 17.72
N TYR A 104 18.20 2.04 17.27
CA TYR A 104 16.99 2.15 18.07
C TYR A 104 16.52 0.81 18.68
N LEU A 105 17.25 -0.29 18.50
CA LEU A 105 16.87 -1.60 19.04
C LEU A 105 16.91 -1.68 20.57
N ALA A 106 17.77 -0.87 21.21
CA ALA A 106 17.85 -0.77 22.66
C ALA A 106 16.99 0.38 23.24
N ASP A 107 16.38 1.21 22.38
CA ASP A 107 15.56 2.33 22.82
C ASP A 107 14.12 1.87 23.02
N ARG A 108 13.68 1.73 24.28
CA ARG A 108 12.31 1.28 24.63
C ARG A 108 11.18 2.06 23.94
N THR A 109 11.44 3.30 23.52
CA THR A 109 10.48 4.13 22.79
C THR A 109 10.28 3.66 21.36
N TYR A 110 11.39 3.30 20.70
CA TYR A 110 11.45 3.07 19.25
C TYR A 110 11.70 1.61 18.89
N GLU A 111 12.06 0.77 19.86
CA GLU A 111 12.45 -0.63 19.72
C GLU A 111 11.46 -1.42 18.86
N ARG A 112 10.16 -1.31 19.15
CA ARG A 112 9.13 -2.02 18.38
C ARG A 112 9.14 -1.61 16.91
N TYR A 113 9.26 -0.32 16.60
CA TYR A 113 9.27 0.18 15.23
C TYR A 113 10.55 -0.24 14.50
N ALA A 114 11.69 -0.23 15.19
CA ALA A 114 12.96 -0.67 14.65
C ALA A 114 12.97 -2.17 14.34
N LYS A 115 12.49 -3.02 15.27
CA LYS A 115 12.35 -4.46 15.05
C LYS A 115 11.49 -4.76 13.84
N THR A 116 10.28 -4.21 13.78
CA THR A 116 9.37 -4.43 12.65
C THR A 116 9.92 -3.86 11.35
N ALA A 117 10.64 -2.72 11.38
CA ALA A 117 11.30 -2.20 10.19
C ALA A 117 12.32 -3.20 9.63
N LEU A 118 13.19 -3.77 10.47
CA LEU A 118 14.20 -4.76 10.05
C LEU A 118 13.57 -6.06 9.55
N GLU A 119 12.53 -6.56 10.23
CA GLU A 119 11.80 -7.77 9.83
C GLU A 119 11.20 -7.64 8.42
N ASP A 120 10.64 -6.47 8.12
CA ASP A 120 9.98 -6.21 6.84
C ASP A 120 10.94 -5.94 5.67
N MET A 121 12.21 -5.58 5.92
CA MET A 121 13.10 -5.10 4.85
C MET A 121 13.29 -6.10 3.71
N ASP A 122 13.45 -7.38 4.02
CA ASP A 122 13.62 -8.41 2.98
C ASP A 122 12.34 -8.58 2.15
N ASP A 123 11.18 -8.46 2.78
CA ASP A 123 9.88 -8.47 2.11
C ASP A 123 9.73 -7.27 1.17
N TYR A 124 10.00 -6.04 1.64
CA TYR A 124 9.92 -4.86 0.78
C TYR A 124 10.97 -4.82 -0.32
N ARG A 125 12.15 -5.43 -0.11
CA ARG A 125 13.14 -5.61 -1.18
C ARG A 125 12.56 -6.44 -2.34
N LYS A 126 11.77 -7.46 -2.03
CA LYS A 126 11.06 -8.29 -3.02
C LYS A 126 9.83 -7.56 -3.59
N TRP A 127 9.06 -6.89 -2.74
CA TRP A 127 7.75 -6.34 -3.12
C TRP A 127 7.82 -5.02 -3.88
N ASN A 128 8.77 -4.14 -3.56
CA ASN A 128 8.87 -2.82 -4.19
C ASN A 128 8.91 -2.87 -5.73
N PRO A 129 9.76 -3.69 -6.39
CA PRO A 129 9.76 -3.79 -7.85
C PRO A 129 8.48 -4.42 -8.43
N ILE A 130 7.74 -5.21 -7.65
CA ILE A 130 6.44 -5.78 -8.10
C ILE A 130 5.37 -4.68 -8.04
N ILE A 131 5.27 -3.99 -6.90
CA ILE A 131 4.28 -2.95 -6.67
C ILE A 131 4.44 -1.83 -7.71
N SER A 132 5.66 -1.33 -7.91
CA SER A 132 5.94 -0.19 -8.79
C SER A 132 6.19 -0.55 -10.26
N ASN A 133 5.95 -1.81 -10.67
CA ASN A 133 6.11 -2.21 -12.06
C ASN A 133 5.10 -1.51 -12.99
N ARG A 134 5.49 -0.36 -13.53
CA ARG A 134 4.65 0.46 -14.44
C ARG A 134 4.42 -0.20 -15.80
N ALA A 135 5.24 -1.17 -16.21
CA ALA A 135 5.05 -1.88 -17.48
C ALA A 135 3.79 -2.75 -17.47
N SER A 136 3.27 -3.12 -16.29
CA SER A 136 2.01 -3.88 -16.16
C SER A 136 0.79 -2.98 -15.90
N PHE A 137 0.96 -1.66 -15.89
CA PHE A 137 -0.13 -0.74 -15.61
C PHE A 137 -1.06 -0.64 -16.82
N ASP A 138 -2.35 -0.74 -16.54
CA ASP A 138 -3.41 -0.49 -17.51
C ASP A 138 -3.83 0.98 -17.38
N PRO A 139 -3.68 1.79 -18.46
CA PRO A 139 -3.94 3.23 -18.42
C PRO A 139 -5.41 3.59 -18.16
N ARG A 140 -6.33 2.61 -18.18
CA ARG A 140 -7.73 2.81 -17.82
C ARG A 140 -7.95 2.98 -16.31
N TYR A 141 -6.98 2.56 -15.48
CA TYR A 141 -7.09 2.62 -14.03
C TYR A 141 -6.06 3.59 -13.44
N SER A 142 -6.34 4.09 -12.24
CA SER A 142 -5.38 4.89 -11.49
C SER A 142 -4.13 4.07 -11.15
N ASP A 143 -3.02 4.77 -10.89
CA ASP A 143 -1.78 4.12 -10.45
C ASP A 143 -1.99 3.28 -9.18
N ASP A 144 -2.81 3.74 -8.24
CA ASP A 144 -3.09 3.01 -7.01
C ASP A 144 -3.84 1.70 -7.27
N VAL A 145 -4.84 1.73 -8.15
CA VAL A 145 -5.53 0.50 -8.58
C VAL A 145 -4.55 -0.46 -9.26
N ASN A 146 -3.68 0.05 -10.14
CA ASN A 146 -2.67 -0.76 -10.81
C ASN A 146 -1.65 -1.38 -9.84
N ARG A 147 -1.19 -0.63 -8.82
CA ARG A 147 -0.33 -1.17 -7.76
C ARG A 147 -1.02 -2.30 -7.01
N VAL A 148 -2.30 -2.14 -6.64
CA VAL A 148 -3.08 -3.20 -5.98
C VAL A 148 -3.27 -4.41 -6.89
N MET A 149 -3.49 -4.21 -8.19
CA MET A 149 -3.54 -5.31 -9.17
C MET A 149 -2.22 -6.06 -9.24
N ASN A 150 -1.08 -5.37 -9.24
CA ASN A 150 0.24 -6.00 -9.21
C ASN A 150 0.44 -6.83 -7.94
N MET A 151 0.07 -6.29 -6.78
CA MET A 151 0.17 -7.01 -5.50
C MET A 151 -0.68 -8.29 -5.49
N LEU A 152 -1.92 -8.24 -6.00
CA LEU A 152 -2.78 -9.42 -6.12
C LEU A 152 -2.21 -10.48 -7.07
N LYS A 153 -1.66 -10.06 -8.21
CA LYS A 153 -1.10 -10.95 -9.23
C LYS A 153 0.23 -11.61 -8.81
N SER A 154 0.87 -11.15 -7.74
CA SER A 154 2.12 -11.73 -7.25
C SER A 154 1.92 -13.18 -6.77
N ASP A 155 2.98 -13.97 -6.65
CA ASP A 155 2.91 -15.30 -6.02
C ASP A 155 3.13 -15.25 -4.50
N ASP A 156 3.40 -14.07 -3.95
CA ASP A 156 3.69 -13.88 -2.53
C ASP A 156 2.40 -13.71 -1.70
N PRO A 157 2.08 -14.63 -0.79
CA PRO A 157 0.85 -14.54 0.01
C PRO A 157 0.80 -13.32 0.95
N LEU A 158 1.96 -12.88 1.47
CA LEU A 158 2.02 -11.71 2.34
C LEU A 158 1.73 -10.44 1.53
N LEU A 159 2.21 -10.37 0.28
CA LEU A 159 1.88 -9.26 -0.60
C LEU A 159 0.41 -9.26 -1.04
N LYS A 160 -0.17 -10.43 -1.35
CA LYS A 160 -1.63 -10.55 -1.59
C LYS A 160 -2.44 -10.10 -0.39
N ARG A 161 -1.98 -10.39 0.82
CA ARG A 161 -2.62 -9.90 2.05
C ARG A 161 -2.60 -8.37 2.14
N VAL A 162 -1.50 -7.73 1.77
CA VAL A 162 -1.43 -6.25 1.69
C VAL A 162 -2.45 -5.73 0.68
N ALA A 163 -2.52 -6.34 -0.50
CA ALA A 163 -3.51 -5.98 -1.53
C ALA A 163 -4.96 -6.11 -1.02
N ALA A 164 -5.29 -7.24 -0.38
CA ALA A 164 -6.61 -7.48 0.18
C ALA A 164 -6.98 -6.46 1.26
N LYS A 165 -6.02 -6.04 2.11
CA LYS A 165 -6.24 -4.96 3.07
C LYS A 165 -6.53 -3.63 2.37
N ARG A 166 -5.79 -3.29 1.30
CA ARG A 166 -6.04 -2.09 0.50
C ARG A 166 -7.46 -2.07 -0.07
N ILE A 167 -7.93 -3.20 -0.60
CA ILE A 167 -9.32 -3.35 -1.08
C ILE A 167 -10.29 -3.18 0.08
N TYR A 168 -10.08 -3.86 1.19
CA TYR A 168 -10.97 -3.76 2.35
C TYR A 168 -11.14 -2.31 2.85
N PHE A 169 -10.07 -1.52 2.93
CA PHE A 169 -10.10 -0.19 3.55
C PHE A 169 -10.29 0.97 2.58
N ALA A 170 -9.91 0.84 1.31
CA ALA A 170 -9.76 2.01 0.43
C ALA A 170 -10.24 1.80 -1.02
N HIS A 171 -10.46 0.56 -1.47
CA HIS A 171 -10.79 0.30 -2.88
C HIS A 171 -11.96 -0.67 -3.04
N GLN A 172 -12.98 -0.25 -3.76
CA GLN A 172 -14.11 -1.11 -4.15
C GLN A 172 -14.28 -1.17 -5.67
N ASP A 173 -13.22 -0.84 -6.42
CA ASP A 173 -13.19 -0.90 -7.87
C ASP A 173 -13.53 -2.32 -8.35
N ASP A 174 -14.47 -2.43 -9.30
CA ASP A 174 -14.96 -3.72 -9.79
C ASP A 174 -13.82 -4.62 -10.30
N VAL A 175 -12.82 -4.05 -11.00
CA VAL A 175 -11.65 -4.79 -11.49
C VAL A 175 -10.86 -5.45 -10.36
N LEU A 176 -10.74 -4.77 -9.21
CA LEU A 176 -10.02 -5.31 -8.05
C LEU A 176 -10.83 -6.39 -7.35
N LEU A 177 -12.15 -6.19 -7.22
CA LEU A 177 -13.04 -7.18 -6.61
C LEU A 177 -13.14 -8.45 -7.47
N GLU A 178 -13.17 -8.33 -8.80
CA GLU A 178 -13.14 -9.46 -9.73
C GLU A 178 -11.83 -10.23 -9.65
N LEU A 179 -10.70 -9.53 -9.67
CA LEU A 179 -9.38 -10.14 -9.53
C LEU A 179 -9.24 -10.85 -8.17
N LEU A 180 -9.66 -10.17 -7.10
CA LEU A 180 -9.68 -10.72 -5.75
C LEU A 180 -10.55 -11.98 -5.66
N ALA A 181 -11.74 -11.97 -6.25
CA ALA A 181 -12.65 -13.12 -6.25
C ALA A 181 -12.06 -14.31 -7.02
N LYS A 182 -11.45 -14.05 -8.17
CA LYS A 182 -10.75 -15.07 -8.97
C LYS A 182 -9.62 -15.72 -8.17
N ASP A 183 -8.75 -14.90 -7.57
CA ASP A 183 -7.62 -15.40 -6.79
C ASP A 183 -8.10 -16.12 -5.52
N LEU A 184 -9.12 -15.59 -4.84
CA LEU A 184 -9.70 -16.22 -3.65
C LEU A 184 -10.25 -17.61 -3.98
N LYS A 185 -10.96 -17.76 -5.10
CA LYS A 185 -11.49 -19.06 -5.56
C LYS A 185 -10.37 -20.08 -5.79
N ALA A 186 -9.21 -19.65 -6.29
CA ALA A 186 -8.06 -20.52 -6.47
C ALA A 186 -7.30 -20.82 -5.16
N ALA A 187 -7.27 -19.86 -4.23
CA ALA A 187 -6.49 -19.92 -3.01
C ALA A 187 -7.17 -20.71 -1.89
N TYR A 188 -8.47 -20.51 -1.66
CA TYR A 188 -9.14 -21.08 -0.48
C TYR A 188 -9.10 -22.63 -0.37
N PRO A 189 -9.13 -23.43 -1.45
CA PRO A 189 -9.06 -24.89 -1.33
C PRO A 189 -7.70 -25.37 -0.82
N LYS A 190 -6.66 -24.54 -0.99
CA LYS A 190 -5.26 -24.81 -0.64
C LYS A 190 -4.83 -24.04 0.61
N ALA A 191 -5.74 -23.35 1.29
CA ALA A 191 -5.41 -22.56 2.45
C ALA A 191 -4.83 -23.47 3.56
N ASP A 192 -3.58 -23.22 3.91
CA ASP A 192 -2.86 -23.81 5.03
C ASP A 192 -2.43 -22.70 6.00
N THR A 193 -1.61 -23.02 7.00
CA THR A 193 -1.11 -22.04 7.98
C THR A 193 -0.39 -20.83 7.33
N THR A 194 0.25 -21.02 6.19
CA THR A 194 0.97 -19.97 5.44
C THR A 194 0.01 -19.05 4.70
N TYR A 195 -1.01 -19.61 4.06
CA TYR A 195 -1.93 -18.87 3.19
C TYR A 195 -3.23 -18.43 3.91
N SER A 196 -3.50 -18.96 5.10
CA SER A 196 -4.75 -18.73 5.85
C SER A 196 -5.00 -17.25 6.14
N ASP A 197 -3.97 -16.50 6.55
CA ASP A 197 -4.15 -15.08 6.88
C ASP A 197 -4.43 -14.23 5.63
N ALA A 198 -3.71 -14.48 4.53
CA ALA A 198 -3.95 -13.81 3.26
C ALA A 198 -5.36 -14.11 2.74
N THR A 199 -5.73 -15.39 2.69
CA THR A 199 -7.06 -15.86 2.25
C THR A 199 -8.17 -15.27 3.11
N SER A 200 -7.98 -15.23 4.44
CA SER A 200 -8.94 -14.60 5.37
C SER A 200 -9.15 -13.12 5.06
N TRP A 201 -8.08 -12.37 4.76
CA TRP A 201 -8.20 -10.97 4.37
C TRP A 201 -8.89 -10.79 3.02
N MET A 202 -8.66 -11.70 2.06
CA MET A 202 -9.37 -11.67 0.78
C MET A 202 -10.88 -11.91 0.96
N VAL A 203 -11.27 -12.87 1.80
CA VAL A 203 -12.69 -13.08 2.17
C VAL A 203 -13.29 -11.83 2.80
N LYS A 204 -12.58 -11.20 3.76
CA LYS A 204 -13.05 -9.98 4.41
C LYS A 204 -13.23 -8.83 3.42
N ALA A 205 -12.27 -8.63 2.52
CA ALA A 205 -12.32 -7.58 1.50
C ALA A 205 -13.51 -7.78 0.57
N LEU A 206 -13.72 -9.00 0.08
CA LEU A 206 -14.83 -9.31 -0.82
C LEU A 206 -16.19 -9.20 -0.12
N GLY A 207 -16.29 -9.63 1.14
CA GLY A 207 -17.49 -9.45 1.95
C GLY A 207 -17.81 -7.99 2.27
N ASN A 208 -16.78 -7.18 2.55
CA ASN A 208 -16.94 -5.75 2.84
C ASN A 208 -17.49 -4.95 1.64
N ALA A 209 -17.26 -5.43 0.41
CA ALA A 209 -17.84 -4.83 -0.78
C ALA A 209 -19.36 -4.96 -0.84
N LYS A 210 -19.98 -5.89 -0.09
CA LYS A 210 -21.43 -6.16 -0.05
C LYS A 210 -22.08 -6.31 -1.43
N ASN A 211 -21.30 -6.67 -2.44
CA ASN A 211 -21.80 -6.83 -3.80
C ASN A 211 -22.42 -8.23 -3.95
N PRO A 212 -23.73 -8.34 -4.24
CA PRO A 212 -24.43 -9.63 -4.32
C PRO A 212 -23.82 -10.64 -5.28
N LYS A 213 -23.09 -10.16 -6.31
CA LYS A 213 -22.34 -10.98 -7.27
C LYS A 213 -21.39 -11.97 -6.60
N TYR A 214 -20.79 -11.60 -5.47
CA TYR A 214 -19.78 -12.41 -4.79
C TYR A 214 -20.34 -13.26 -3.65
N ARG A 215 -21.61 -13.08 -3.28
CA ARG A 215 -22.26 -13.84 -2.21
C ARG A 215 -22.18 -15.37 -2.44
N PRO A 216 -22.40 -15.92 -3.66
CA PRO A 216 -22.29 -17.36 -3.89
C PRO A 216 -20.89 -17.92 -3.59
N LEU A 217 -19.83 -17.20 -3.96
CA LEU A 217 -18.45 -17.60 -3.67
C LEU A 217 -18.20 -17.61 -2.16
N ILE A 218 -18.69 -16.61 -1.42
CA ILE A 218 -18.53 -16.54 0.03
C ILE A 218 -19.31 -17.69 0.72
N GLN A 219 -20.50 -18.04 0.23
CA GLN A 219 -21.25 -19.22 0.69
C GLN A 219 -20.48 -20.53 0.44
N GLU A 220 -19.92 -20.69 -0.75
CA GLU A 220 -19.08 -21.84 -1.10
C GLU A 220 -17.90 -21.98 -0.11
N ILE A 221 -17.19 -20.89 0.17
CA ILE A 221 -16.05 -20.88 1.10
C ILE A 221 -16.49 -21.22 2.52
N ALA A 222 -17.61 -20.65 2.99
CA ALA A 222 -18.13 -20.90 4.33
C ALA A 222 -18.50 -22.38 4.57
N GLY A 223 -18.96 -23.07 3.52
CA GLY A 223 -19.32 -24.49 3.57
C GLY A 223 -18.15 -25.45 3.32
N ASN A 224 -17.20 -25.07 2.47
CA ASN A 224 -16.22 -26.01 1.90
C ASN A 224 -14.75 -25.75 2.30
N SER A 225 -14.44 -24.63 2.95
CA SER A 225 -13.06 -24.36 3.38
C SER A 225 -12.59 -25.36 4.44
N ARG A 226 -11.42 -25.97 4.21
CA ARG A 226 -10.75 -26.85 5.17
C ARG A 226 -10.07 -26.08 6.30
N ASP A 227 -9.75 -24.81 6.05
CA ASP A 227 -9.24 -23.90 7.07
C ASP A 227 -10.42 -23.26 7.83
N SER A 228 -10.45 -23.47 9.14
CA SER A 228 -11.53 -23.03 10.03
C SER A 228 -11.59 -21.51 10.21
N LYS A 229 -10.44 -20.82 10.12
CA LYS A 229 -10.35 -19.36 10.20
C LYS A 229 -10.94 -18.74 8.94
N VAL A 230 -10.58 -19.25 7.77
CA VAL A 230 -11.16 -18.83 6.48
C VAL A 230 -12.67 -19.07 6.45
N ALA A 231 -13.13 -20.27 6.86
CA ALA A 231 -14.55 -20.58 6.96
C ALA A 231 -15.31 -19.64 7.91
N SER A 232 -14.72 -19.34 9.07
CA SER A 232 -15.30 -18.42 10.07
C SER A 232 -15.47 -17.01 9.51
N TYR A 233 -14.44 -16.46 8.86
CA TYR A 233 -14.55 -15.14 8.23
C TYR A 233 -15.58 -15.11 7.10
N ALA A 234 -15.72 -16.20 6.35
CA ALA A 234 -16.73 -16.29 5.30
C ALA A 234 -18.15 -16.28 5.88
N LYS A 235 -18.40 -17.03 6.97
CA LYS A 235 -19.69 -17.00 7.69
C LYS A 235 -20.00 -15.60 8.20
N LYS A 236 -19.03 -14.93 8.84
CA LYS A 236 -19.20 -13.55 9.32
C LYS A 236 -19.46 -12.56 8.19
N ALA A 237 -18.81 -12.73 7.04
CA ALA A 237 -19.07 -11.90 5.87
C ALA A 237 -20.54 -12.05 5.41
N LEU A 238 -21.10 -13.26 5.41
CA LEU A 238 -22.50 -13.53 5.02
C LEU A 238 -23.53 -12.89 5.94
N GLU A 239 -23.22 -12.72 7.24
CA GLU A 239 -24.08 -12.02 8.19
C GLU A 239 -24.20 -10.52 7.88
N SER A 240 -23.27 -9.97 7.11
CA SER A 240 -23.18 -8.54 6.80
C SER A 240 -23.77 -8.15 5.43
N PHE A 241 -24.28 -9.13 4.68
CA PHE A 241 -24.94 -8.94 3.37
C PHE A 241 -26.40 -8.54 3.52
#